data_AF-A0A8K9UTK8-F1
#
_entry.id   AF-A0A8K9UTK8-F1
#
_cell.length_a   1.000
_cell.length_b   1.000
_cell.length_c   1.000
_cell.angle_alpha   90.00
_cell.angle_beta   90.00
_cell.angle_gamma   90.00
#
_symmetry.space_group_name_H-M   'P 1'
#
loop_
_entity.id
_entity.type
_entity.pdbx_description
1 polymer ?
#
loop_
_entity_poly.entity_id
_entity_poly.type
_entity_poly.pdbx_seq_one_letter_code
_entity_poly.pdbx_strand_id
1 'polypeptide(L)'
;ESIVYYLIDSASLPPSPPLPPSLPGVWSAQGLEMSTGKVPFMEALNGSTVLLPCTYASCIGIKNLYFNWQYNDNGTMQKVCESVIPSDGMDPHPVSIYRERVEFIGTSDHNNISILLWNITFEDEGQYTCFGRNPKEKGKNHSAIFTLVVVDELRVVDNTLTIIIASAVGGAIALLMTFMLVKNFILFVLFKIEERKKIECLVQSSSADETNNVSGSKTSKPLTPKKK
;
A
#
# COMPACT_ATOMS: atom_id res chain seq x y z
N GLU A 1 3.79 -16.29 -2.99
CA GLU A 1 3.64 -14.84 -3.21
C GLU A 1 2.42 -14.22 -2.54
N SER A 2 1.28 -14.93 -2.38
CA SER A 2 0.07 -14.35 -1.75
C SER A 2 0.16 -14.02 -0.24
N ILE A 3 1.09 -14.64 0.51
CA ILE A 3 1.24 -14.40 1.97
C ILE A 3 2.07 -13.14 2.27
N VAL A 4 2.94 -12.72 1.34
CA VAL A 4 3.84 -11.57 1.54
C VAL A 4 3.08 -10.25 1.38
N TYR A 5 2.09 -10.20 0.47
CA TYR A 5 1.24 -9.01 0.31
C TYR A 5 0.36 -8.74 1.53
N TYR A 6 -0.12 -9.77 2.23
CA TYR A 6 -0.92 -9.60 3.45
C TYR A 6 -0.12 -9.08 4.65
N LEU A 7 1.19 -9.35 4.71
CA LEU A 7 2.02 -8.92 5.84
C LEU A 7 2.54 -7.49 5.70
N ILE A 8 2.71 -6.97 4.47
CA ILE A 8 3.22 -5.61 4.26
C ILE A 8 2.17 -4.53 4.59
N ASP A 9 0.87 -4.83 4.47
CA ASP A 9 -0.20 -3.87 4.81
C ASP A 9 -0.42 -3.73 6.33
N SER A 10 0.23 -4.58 7.14
CA SER A 10 0.06 -4.59 8.61
C SER A 10 1.08 -3.74 9.38
N ALA A 11 2.05 -3.12 8.71
CA ALA A 11 3.14 -2.41 9.39
C ALA A 11 3.39 -1.02 8.81
N SER A 12 2.63 -0.03 9.31
CA SER A 12 3.01 1.38 9.59
C SER A 12 1.87 2.38 9.33
N LEU A 13 0.74 2.20 10.03
CA LEU A 13 -0.18 3.30 10.24
C LEU A 13 0.44 4.26 11.29
N PRO A 14 0.59 5.56 11.00
CA PRO A 14 0.86 6.53 12.05
C PRO A 14 -0.31 6.50 13.05
N PRO A 15 -0.07 6.62 14.37
CA PRO A 15 -1.16 6.72 15.33
C PRO A 15 -2.01 7.94 14.96
N SER A 16 -3.30 7.69 14.70
CA SER A 16 -4.28 8.75 14.52
C SER A 16 -4.18 9.74 15.70
N PRO A 17 -4.20 11.06 15.45
CA PRO A 17 -4.20 12.02 16.55
C PRO A 17 -5.37 11.71 17.49
N PRO A 18 -5.21 11.85 18.82
CA PRO A 18 -6.31 11.64 19.74
C PRO A 18 -7.45 12.56 19.34
N LEU A 19 -8.60 11.96 19.02
CA LEU A 19 -9.83 12.71 18.80
C LEU A 19 -10.06 13.61 20.01
N PRO A 20 -10.35 14.91 19.82
CA PRO A 20 -10.69 15.78 20.93
C PRO A 20 -11.84 15.13 21.71
N PRO A 21 -11.87 15.24 23.06
CA PRO A 21 -12.95 14.67 23.85
C PRO A 21 -14.26 15.18 23.26
N SER A 22 -15.06 14.23 22.76
CA SER A 22 -16.38 14.50 22.23
C SER A 22 -17.17 15.16 23.35
N LEU A 23 -17.46 16.45 23.20
CA LEU A 23 -18.50 17.10 23.99
C LEU A 23 -19.74 16.21 23.88
N PRO A 24 -20.36 15.79 25.00
CA PRO A 24 -21.61 15.06 24.94
C PRO A 24 -22.64 15.94 24.23
N GLY A 25 -22.93 15.63 22.96
CA GLY A 25 -23.89 16.38 22.16
C GLY A 25 -23.51 16.65 20.70
N VAL A 26 -22.28 16.42 20.25
CA VAL A 26 -21.93 16.63 18.82
C VAL A 26 -21.87 15.28 18.10
N TRP A 27 -23.03 14.81 17.66
CA TRP A 27 -23.10 13.78 16.64
C TRP A 27 -22.69 14.43 15.32
N SER A 28 -21.51 14.08 14.80
CA SER A 28 -21.19 14.42 13.40
C SER A 28 -22.10 13.60 12.51
N ALA A 29 -23.23 14.16 12.11
CA ALA A 29 -24.06 13.59 11.07
C ALA A 29 -23.33 13.80 9.74
N GLN A 30 -22.61 12.78 9.27
CA GLN A 30 -22.16 12.75 7.89
C GLN A 30 -23.39 12.67 6.98
N GLY A 31 -23.50 13.63 6.07
CA GLY A 31 -24.52 13.61 5.03
C GLY A 31 -24.23 12.55 3.98
N LEU A 32 -25.04 12.54 2.93
CA LEU A 32 -24.96 11.67 1.79
C LEU A 32 -23.58 11.85 1.18
N GLU A 33 -22.86 10.77 1.02
CA GLU A 33 -21.58 10.77 0.35
C GLU A 33 -21.72 9.98 -0.95
N MET A 34 -21.28 10.57 -2.04
CA MET A 34 -21.05 9.86 -3.30
C MET A 34 -19.55 9.62 -3.41
N SER A 35 -19.15 8.41 -3.77
CA SER A 35 -17.74 8.04 -3.90
C SER A 35 -17.52 7.21 -5.15
N THR A 36 -16.48 7.54 -5.91
CA THR A 36 -16.01 6.78 -7.08
C THR A 36 -14.82 5.87 -6.72
N GLY A 37 -14.65 5.56 -5.43
CA GLY A 37 -13.53 4.77 -4.90
C GLY A 37 -12.34 5.64 -4.47
N LYS A 38 -11.26 4.98 -4.01
CA LYS A 38 -10.04 5.67 -3.54
C LYS A 38 -9.27 6.36 -4.67
N VAL A 39 -9.40 5.84 -5.90
CA VAL A 39 -8.69 6.32 -7.08
C VAL A 39 -9.76 6.78 -8.09
N PRO A 40 -10.03 8.10 -8.19
CA PRO A 40 -11.10 8.64 -9.04
C PRO A 40 -10.67 8.80 -10.52
N PHE A 41 -9.77 7.95 -10.98
CA PHE A 41 -9.32 7.93 -12.38
C PHE A 41 -8.90 6.52 -12.81
N MET A 42 -8.98 6.25 -14.11
CA MET A 42 -8.49 5.00 -14.69
C MET A 42 -8.06 5.21 -16.14
N GLU A 43 -6.99 4.51 -16.53
CA GLU A 43 -6.56 4.37 -17.92
C GLU A 43 -7.09 3.05 -18.48
N ALA A 44 -7.66 3.08 -19.68
CA ALA A 44 -8.22 1.90 -20.33
C ALA A 44 -7.92 1.88 -21.83
N LEU A 45 -7.82 0.68 -22.39
CA LEU A 45 -7.50 0.49 -23.80
C LEU A 45 -8.69 0.84 -24.69
N ASN A 46 -8.42 1.45 -25.84
CA ASN A 46 -9.42 1.59 -26.90
C ASN A 46 -10.02 0.21 -27.26
N GLY A 47 -11.35 0.16 -27.38
CA GLY A 47 -12.14 -1.05 -27.61
C GLY A 47 -12.42 -1.92 -26.36
N SER A 48 -11.90 -1.56 -25.19
CA SER A 48 -12.17 -2.31 -23.95
C SER A 48 -13.54 -1.96 -23.35
N THR A 49 -13.92 -2.69 -22.29
CA THR A 49 -15.12 -2.37 -21.49
C THR A 49 -14.67 -1.93 -20.12
N VAL A 50 -15.16 -0.79 -19.67
CA VAL A 50 -14.75 -0.18 -18.41
C VAL A 50 -15.91 -0.12 -17.43
N LEU A 51 -15.57 -0.33 -16.16
CA LEU A 51 -16.47 -0.09 -15.04
C LEU A 51 -16.22 1.31 -14.51
N LEU A 52 -17.27 2.13 -14.45
CA LEU A 52 -17.26 3.42 -13.76
C LEU A 52 -17.84 3.20 -12.36
N PRO A 53 -16.99 3.08 -11.33
CA PRO A 53 -17.44 2.77 -9.98
C PRO A 53 -18.13 3.98 -9.36
N CYS A 54 -19.29 3.76 -8.72
CA CYS A 54 -19.86 4.73 -7.80
C CYS A 54 -20.67 4.04 -6.70
N THR A 55 -20.48 4.50 -5.47
CA THR A 55 -21.23 4.07 -4.29
C THR A 55 -21.79 5.26 -3.53
N TYR A 56 -22.92 5.07 -2.87
CA TYR A 56 -23.52 6.07 -1.98
C TYR A 56 -23.45 5.62 -0.52
N ALA A 57 -23.32 6.57 0.41
CA ALA A 57 -23.40 6.29 1.84
C ALA A 57 -24.23 7.37 2.54
N SER A 58 -25.09 6.99 3.49
CA SER A 58 -25.88 7.95 4.28
C SER A 58 -26.09 7.44 5.70
N CYS A 59 -25.86 8.29 6.70
CA CYS A 59 -26.05 7.94 8.11
C CYS A 59 -27.52 7.83 8.53
N ILE A 60 -28.43 8.42 7.76
CA ILE A 60 -29.88 8.49 8.08
C ILE A 60 -30.66 7.48 7.22
N GLY A 61 -29.98 6.73 6.35
CA GLY A 61 -30.58 5.87 5.32
C GLY A 61 -31.18 6.67 4.16
N ILE A 62 -31.82 5.98 3.22
CA ILE A 62 -32.33 6.60 1.99
C ILE A 62 -33.86 6.53 1.89
N LYS A 63 -34.43 7.45 1.13
CA LYS A 63 -35.84 7.39 0.69
C LYS A 63 -35.98 8.13 -0.63
N ASN A 64 -36.36 7.44 -1.69
CA ASN A 64 -36.40 7.99 -3.04
C ASN A 64 -35.10 8.72 -3.39
N LEU A 65 -33.96 8.06 -3.16
CA LEU A 65 -32.65 8.59 -3.54
C LEU A 65 -32.59 8.67 -5.05
N TYR A 66 -32.60 9.89 -5.58
CA TYR A 66 -32.39 10.12 -7.00
C TYR A 66 -30.88 10.10 -7.29
N PHE A 67 -30.47 9.35 -8.31
CA PHE A 67 -29.10 9.37 -8.80
C PHE A 67 -29.08 9.53 -10.32
N ASN A 68 -28.01 10.11 -10.84
CA ASN A 68 -27.72 10.10 -12.26
C ASN A 68 -26.21 10.07 -12.52
N TRP A 69 -25.86 9.58 -13.69
CA TRP A 69 -24.53 9.76 -14.25
C TRP A 69 -24.59 10.83 -15.33
N GLN A 70 -23.56 11.67 -15.36
CA GLN A 70 -23.38 12.72 -16.36
C GLN A 70 -21.98 12.64 -16.96
N TYR A 71 -21.86 12.85 -18.27
CA TYR A 71 -20.59 13.00 -18.96
C TYR A 71 -20.35 14.48 -19.26
N ASN A 72 -19.15 14.96 -18.96
CA ASN A 72 -18.73 16.32 -19.28
C ASN A 72 -18.21 16.39 -20.71
N ASP A 73 -19.07 16.81 -21.63
CA ASP A 73 -18.74 17.07 -23.02
C ASP A 73 -18.34 18.55 -23.20
N ASN A 74 -17.04 18.83 -23.10
CA ASN A 74 -16.46 20.16 -23.30
C ASN A 74 -17.17 21.30 -22.53
N GLY A 75 -17.55 21.04 -21.27
CA GLY A 75 -18.27 21.97 -20.39
C GLY A 75 -19.79 21.78 -20.35
N THR A 76 -20.36 20.93 -21.21
CA THR A 76 -21.78 20.59 -21.21
C THR A 76 -22.01 19.25 -20.52
N MET A 77 -22.84 19.24 -19.48
CA MET A 77 -23.16 18.01 -18.75
C MET A 77 -24.27 17.24 -19.47
N GLN A 78 -23.91 16.14 -20.14
CA GLN A 78 -24.85 15.25 -20.79
C GLN A 78 -25.27 14.11 -19.85
N LYS A 79 -26.58 13.85 -19.72
CA LYS A 79 -27.04 12.70 -18.92
C LYS A 79 -26.64 11.39 -19.59
N VAL A 80 -26.08 10.48 -18.82
CA VAL A 80 -25.72 9.12 -19.22
C VAL A 80 -26.79 8.13 -18.82
N CYS A 81 -27.20 8.15 -17.55
CA CYS A 81 -28.34 7.39 -17.05
C CYS A 81 -28.93 8.06 -15.79
N GLU A 82 -30.17 7.75 -15.44
CA GLU A 82 -30.77 8.19 -14.18
C GLU A 82 -31.79 7.19 -13.63
N SER A 83 -31.96 7.18 -12.32
CA SER A 83 -33.04 6.45 -11.67
C SER A 83 -33.27 6.93 -10.23
N VAL A 84 -34.23 6.29 -9.56
CA VAL A 84 -34.58 6.53 -8.16
C VAL A 84 -34.55 5.22 -7.40
N ILE A 85 -33.81 5.18 -6.29
CA ILE A 85 -33.79 4.06 -5.35
C ILE A 85 -34.87 4.33 -4.28
N PRO A 86 -35.93 3.49 -4.20
CA PRO A 86 -37.08 3.79 -3.34
C PRO A 86 -36.71 3.80 -1.84
N SER A 87 -35.94 2.81 -1.40
CA SER A 87 -35.53 2.60 -0.01
C SER A 87 -34.27 1.74 0.09
N ASP A 88 -33.66 1.71 1.27
CA ASP A 88 -32.52 0.82 1.55
C ASP A 88 -32.90 -0.65 1.27
N GLY A 89 -32.03 -1.38 0.55
CA GLY A 89 -32.24 -2.78 0.15
C GLY A 89 -33.26 -3.00 -0.97
N MET A 90 -33.67 -1.95 -1.69
CA MET A 90 -34.51 -2.10 -2.89
C MET A 90 -33.76 -1.56 -4.12
N ASP A 91 -33.65 -2.39 -5.15
CA ASP A 91 -32.99 -2.00 -6.38
C ASP A 91 -33.80 -0.95 -7.17
N PRO A 92 -33.11 -0.05 -7.91
CA PRO A 92 -33.78 0.93 -8.76
C PRO A 92 -34.58 0.25 -9.88
N HIS A 93 -35.79 0.74 -10.14
CA HIS A 93 -36.70 0.18 -11.16
C HIS A 93 -37.35 1.27 -12.01
N PRO A 94 -37.39 1.11 -13.35
CA PRO A 94 -36.26 0.80 -14.23
C PRO A 94 -35.29 2.01 -14.34
N VAL A 95 -34.04 1.76 -14.74
CA VAL A 95 -33.03 2.80 -14.98
C VAL A 95 -33.16 3.35 -16.40
N SER A 96 -33.29 4.66 -16.53
CA SER A 96 -33.31 5.33 -17.82
C SER A 96 -31.87 5.50 -18.32
N ILE A 97 -31.55 4.93 -19.48
CA ILE A 97 -30.24 5.02 -20.13
C ILE A 97 -30.36 5.95 -21.34
N TYR A 98 -29.51 6.96 -21.41
CA TYR A 98 -29.52 7.99 -22.47
C TYR A 98 -28.33 7.92 -23.41
N ARG A 99 -27.23 7.30 -22.98
CA ARG A 99 -26.03 7.09 -23.78
C ARG A 99 -25.98 5.65 -24.27
N GLU A 100 -25.67 5.46 -25.55
CA GLU A 100 -25.45 4.14 -26.11
C GLU A 100 -24.23 3.46 -25.46
N ARG A 101 -24.17 2.14 -25.50
CA ARG A 101 -23.08 1.32 -24.93
C ARG A 101 -22.94 1.44 -23.40
N VAL A 102 -23.91 2.02 -22.70
CA VAL A 102 -23.94 2.05 -21.24
C VAL A 102 -24.90 1.00 -20.70
N GLU A 103 -24.47 0.32 -19.64
CA GLU A 103 -25.27 -0.65 -18.91
C GLU A 103 -25.20 -0.34 -17.41
N PHE A 104 -26.35 -0.36 -16.74
CA PHE A 104 -26.39 -0.19 -15.29
C PHE A 104 -26.19 -1.54 -14.60
N ILE A 105 -25.21 -1.62 -13.71
CA ILE A 105 -24.89 -2.84 -12.96
C ILE A 105 -24.96 -2.64 -11.43
N GLY A 106 -25.50 -1.51 -10.99
CA GLY A 106 -25.61 -1.18 -9.58
C GLY A 106 -26.61 -2.08 -8.83
N THR A 107 -26.36 -2.27 -7.54
CA THR A 107 -27.23 -3.01 -6.62
C THR A 107 -27.34 -2.25 -5.31
N SER A 108 -28.55 -2.22 -4.75
CA SER A 108 -28.85 -1.56 -3.48
C SER A 108 -28.21 -2.25 -2.28
N ASP A 109 -27.94 -3.57 -2.37
CA ASP A 109 -27.34 -4.36 -1.29
C ASP A 109 -25.94 -3.89 -0.88
N HIS A 110 -25.21 -3.27 -1.81
CA HIS A 110 -23.85 -2.75 -1.60
C HIS A 110 -23.78 -1.24 -1.81
N ASN A 111 -24.93 -0.56 -1.80
CA ASN A 111 -25.06 0.85 -2.11
C ASN A 111 -24.38 1.24 -3.44
N ASN A 112 -24.41 0.33 -4.40
CA ASN A 112 -23.64 0.42 -5.63
C ASN A 112 -24.55 0.98 -6.75
N ILE A 113 -24.08 2.02 -7.42
CA ILE A 113 -24.74 2.68 -8.56
C ILE A 113 -23.78 2.81 -9.76
N SER A 114 -22.89 1.84 -9.91
CA SER A 114 -21.88 1.78 -10.96
C SER A 114 -22.50 1.45 -12.33
N ILE A 115 -21.81 1.89 -13.38
CA ILE A 115 -22.19 1.62 -14.78
C ILE A 115 -21.03 0.99 -15.54
N LEU A 116 -21.36 0.13 -16.51
CA LEU A 116 -20.43 -0.34 -17.52
C LEU A 116 -20.54 0.53 -18.76
N LEU A 117 -19.39 0.83 -19.36
CA LEU A 117 -19.30 1.45 -20.68
C LEU A 117 -18.57 0.50 -21.62
N TRP A 118 -19.29 0.01 -22.63
CA TRP A 118 -18.86 -1.02 -23.57
C TRP A 118 -18.11 -0.42 -24.75
N ASN A 119 -17.09 -1.15 -25.24
CA ASN A 119 -16.34 -0.83 -26.45
C ASN A 119 -15.92 0.65 -26.51
N ILE A 120 -15.13 1.09 -25.52
CA ILE A 120 -14.74 2.50 -25.38
C ILE A 120 -13.89 3.00 -26.53
N THR A 121 -13.98 4.29 -26.82
CA THR A 121 -13.20 4.99 -27.85
C THR A 121 -12.55 6.24 -27.26
N PHE A 122 -11.64 6.88 -28.00
CA PHE A 122 -11.03 8.15 -27.55
C PHE A 122 -12.05 9.27 -27.30
N GLU A 123 -13.21 9.21 -27.94
CA GLU A 123 -14.31 10.16 -27.74
C GLU A 123 -15.03 9.95 -26.39
N ASP A 124 -14.87 8.77 -25.78
CA ASP A 124 -15.41 8.48 -24.46
C ASP A 124 -14.50 8.97 -23.32
N GLU A 125 -13.28 9.40 -23.63
CA GLU A 125 -12.36 10.02 -22.69
C GLU A 125 -12.99 11.26 -22.05
N GLY A 126 -12.79 11.44 -20.75
CA GLY A 126 -13.23 12.63 -20.04
C GLY A 126 -13.74 12.35 -18.63
N GLN A 127 -14.52 13.31 -18.12
CA GLN A 127 -15.02 13.27 -16.75
C GLN A 127 -16.47 12.82 -16.70
N TYR A 128 -16.71 11.81 -15.87
CA TYR A 128 -18.01 11.26 -15.55
C TYR A 128 -18.38 11.64 -14.12
N THR A 129 -19.52 12.30 -13.95
CA THR A 129 -20.01 12.75 -12.64
C THR A 129 -21.15 11.85 -12.20
N CYS A 130 -20.95 11.16 -11.08
CA CYS A 130 -21.98 10.44 -10.36
C CYS A 130 -22.66 11.40 -9.39
N PHE A 131 -23.92 11.73 -9.64
CA PHE A 131 -24.71 12.64 -8.84
C PHE A 131 -25.77 11.89 -8.04
N GLY A 132 -26.09 12.38 -6.84
CA GLY A 132 -27.38 12.04 -6.25
C GLY A 132 -27.85 12.96 -5.14
N ARG A 133 -29.10 12.71 -4.77
CA ARG A 133 -29.91 13.60 -3.95
C ARG A 133 -30.83 12.78 -3.05
N ASN A 134 -30.62 12.87 -1.74
CA ASN A 134 -31.43 12.18 -0.75
C ASN A 134 -32.46 13.15 -0.11
N PRO A 135 -33.77 12.95 -0.32
CA PRO A 135 -34.82 13.69 0.37
C PRO A 135 -34.71 13.69 1.90
N LYS A 136 -34.21 12.61 2.52
CA LYS A 136 -34.03 12.54 3.99
C LYS A 136 -32.99 13.56 4.50
N GLU A 137 -32.18 14.10 3.61
CA GLU A 137 -31.11 15.06 3.91
C GLU A 137 -31.39 16.45 3.34
N LYS A 138 -32.68 16.85 3.34
CA LYS A 138 -33.14 18.13 2.79
C LYS A 138 -32.86 18.27 1.29
N GLY A 139 -32.66 17.15 0.59
CA GLY A 139 -32.45 17.13 -0.85
C GLY A 139 -31.20 17.90 -1.29
N LYS A 140 -30.12 17.86 -0.50
CA LYS A 140 -28.82 18.38 -0.92
C LYS A 140 -28.26 17.60 -2.10
N ASN A 141 -27.48 18.28 -2.91
CA ASN A 141 -26.82 17.73 -4.08
C ASN A 141 -25.44 17.23 -3.69
N HIS A 142 -25.16 15.97 -3.99
CA HIS A 142 -23.86 15.34 -3.76
C HIS A 142 -23.36 14.74 -5.07
N SER A 143 -22.07 14.84 -5.31
CA SER A 143 -21.46 14.37 -6.54
C SER A 143 -20.06 13.85 -6.33
N ALA A 144 -19.71 12.79 -7.04
CA ALA A 144 -18.35 12.30 -7.20
C ALA A 144 -17.97 12.33 -8.68
N ILE A 145 -16.71 12.62 -8.96
CA ILE A 145 -16.18 12.70 -10.33
C ILE A 145 -15.24 11.51 -10.54
N PHE A 146 -15.32 10.90 -11.72
CA PHE A 146 -14.42 9.86 -12.18
C PHE A 146 -13.85 10.26 -13.54
N THR A 147 -12.53 10.17 -13.69
CA THR A 147 -11.85 10.53 -14.94
C THR A 147 -11.45 9.26 -15.70
N LEU A 148 -12.00 9.08 -16.89
CA LEU A 148 -11.61 8.01 -17.80
C LEU A 148 -10.59 8.57 -18.80
N VAL A 149 -9.44 7.92 -18.92
CA VAL A 149 -8.41 8.20 -19.93
C VAL A 149 -8.31 7.00 -20.86
N VAL A 150 -8.33 7.23 -22.17
CA VAL A 150 -8.32 6.17 -23.17
C VAL A 150 -6.98 6.16 -23.87
N VAL A 151 -6.27 5.02 -23.76
CA VAL A 151 -4.91 4.85 -24.28
C VAL A 151 -4.87 3.73 -25.33
N ASP A 152 -3.89 3.80 -26.24
CA ASP A 152 -3.62 2.71 -27.19
C ASP A 152 -2.90 1.52 -26.52
N GLU A 153 -2.09 1.78 -25.50
CA GLU A 153 -1.30 0.77 -24.79
C GLU A 153 -1.26 1.09 -23.29
N LEU A 154 -1.48 0.07 -22.44
CA LEU A 154 -1.32 0.19 -21.00
C LEU A 154 0.16 0.11 -20.65
N ARG A 155 0.77 1.24 -20.32
CA ARG A 155 2.12 1.24 -19.75
C ARG A 155 2.01 0.84 -18.29
N VAL A 156 2.49 -0.36 -17.98
CA VAL A 156 2.61 -0.81 -16.58
C VAL A 156 3.54 0.17 -15.86
N VAL A 157 3.09 0.70 -14.72
CA VAL A 157 3.94 1.57 -13.89
C VAL A 157 5.17 0.77 -13.49
N ASP A 158 6.33 1.16 -14.03
CA ASP A 158 7.60 0.49 -13.79
C ASP A 158 8.07 0.72 -12.35
N ASN A 159 7.63 -0.16 -11.44
CA ASN A 159 8.12 -0.22 -10.05
C ASN A 159 9.57 -0.70 -9.95
N THR A 160 10.21 -0.97 -11.10
CA THR A 160 11.59 -1.38 -11.25
C THR A 160 12.54 -0.45 -10.50
N LEU A 161 12.36 0.87 -10.60
CA LEU A 161 13.22 1.83 -9.90
C LEU A 161 13.08 1.72 -8.38
N THR A 162 11.84 1.60 -7.89
CA THR A 162 11.55 1.44 -6.47
C THR A 162 12.14 0.14 -5.92
N ILE A 163 12.03 -0.96 -6.67
CA ILE A 163 12.61 -2.25 -6.32
C ILE A 163 14.13 -2.17 -6.29
N ILE A 164 14.75 -1.52 -7.28
CA ILE A 164 16.21 -1.32 -7.30
C ILE A 164 16.66 -0.57 -6.05
N ILE A 165 16.02 0.55 -5.71
CA ILE A 165 16.37 1.35 -4.52
C ILE A 165 16.17 0.54 -3.23
N ALA A 166 15.02 -0.13 -3.08
CA ALA A 166 14.73 -0.94 -1.90
C ALA A 166 15.74 -2.09 -1.73
N SER A 167 16.11 -2.76 -2.82
CA SER A 167 17.08 -3.86 -2.80
C SER A 167 18.50 -3.38 -2.44
N ALA A 168 18.93 -2.22 -2.94
CA ALA A 168 20.24 -1.67 -2.62
C ALA A 168 20.35 -1.29 -1.14
N VAL A 169 19.33 -0.60 -0.60
CA VAL A 169 19.30 -0.18 0.81
C VAL A 169 19.17 -1.39 1.73
N GLY A 170 18.24 -2.31 1.43
CA GLY A 170 18.06 -3.55 2.21
C GLY A 170 19.30 -4.45 2.17
N GLY A 171 19.94 -4.57 1.01
CA GLY A 171 21.17 -5.34 0.84
C GLY A 171 22.33 -4.76 1.65
N ALA A 172 22.54 -3.44 1.63
CA ALA A 172 23.59 -2.80 2.42
C ALA A 172 23.39 -3.03 3.93
N ILE A 173 22.16 -2.88 4.43
CA ILE A 173 21.83 -3.11 5.85
C ILE A 173 22.06 -4.59 6.22
N ALA A 174 21.60 -5.52 5.37
CA ALA A 174 21.79 -6.95 5.60
C ALA A 174 23.27 -7.35 5.60
N LEU A 175 24.07 -6.79 4.69
CA LEU A 175 25.52 -7.02 4.64
C LEU A 175 26.23 -6.49 5.89
N LEU A 176 25.85 -5.31 6.38
CA LEU A 176 26.42 -4.76 7.62
C LEU A 176 26.05 -5.61 8.83
N MET A 177 24.79 -6.03 8.95
CA MET A 177 24.34 -6.88 10.06
C MET A 177 25.02 -8.24 10.05
N THR A 178 25.10 -8.89 8.89
CA THR A 178 25.79 -10.19 8.75
C THR A 178 27.28 -10.08 9.07
N PHE A 179 27.97 -9.05 8.60
CA PHE A 179 29.37 -8.80 8.93
C PHE A 179 29.59 -8.62 10.45
N MET A 180 28.72 -7.83 11.11
CA MET A 180 28.81 -7.61 12.56
C MET A 180 28.58 -8.90 13.35
N LEU A 181 27.61 -9.73 12.95
CA LEU A 181 27.33 -11.03 13.58
C LEU A 181 28.49 -12.01 13.39
N VAL A 182 29.02 -12.14 12.17
CA VAL A 182 30.14 -13.05 11.87
C VAL A 182 31.39 -12.63 12.63
N LYS A 183 31.73 -11.34 12.62
CA LYS A 183 32.88 -10.83 13.39
C LYS A 183 32.72 -11.11 14.88
N ASN A 184 31.52 -10.89 15.43
CA ASN A 184 31.27 -11.14 16.85
C ASN A 184 31.35 -12.63 17.20
N PHE A 185 30.82 -13.51 16.34
CA PHE A 185 30.91 -14.96 16.53
C PHE A 185 32.35 -15.47 16.46
N ILE A 186 33.14 -15.01 15.48
CA ILE A 186 34.57 -15.35 15.37
C ILE A 186 35.32 -14.90 16.62
N LEU A 187 35.07 -13.67 17.09
CA LEU A 187 35.72 -13.13 18.28
C LEU A 187 35.34 -13.92 19.55
N PHE A 188 34.08 -14.33 19.66
CA PHE A 188 33.60 -15.19 20.73
C PHE A 188 34.25 -16.58 20.72
N VAL A 189 34.39 -17.20 19.55
CA VAL A 189 35.04 -18.51 19.40
C VAL A 189 36.54 -18.42 19.70
N LEU A 190 37.24 -17.40 19.21
CA LEU A 190 38.66 -17.18 19.51
C LEU A 190 38.89 -16.97 21.01
N PHE A 191 38.06 -16.16 21.66
CA PHE A 191 38.10 -15.97 23.11
C PHE A 191 37.88 -17.29 23.88
N LYS A 192 36.91 -18.11 23.45
CA LYS A 192 36.69 -19.45 24.05
C LYS A 192 37.85 -20.41 23.83
N ILE A 193 38.53 -20.35 22.68
CA ILE A 193 39.72 -21.18 22.41
C ILE A 193 40.91 -20.74 23.27
N GLU A 194 41.10 -19.43 23.46
CA GLU A 194 42.15 -18.89 24.33
C GLU A 194 41.94 -19.28 25.79
N GLU A 195 40.70 -19.22 26.29
CA GLU A 195 40.33 -19.74 27.61
C GLU A 195 40.64 -21.25 27.74
N ARG A 196 40.32 -22.06 26.72
CA ARG A 196 40.64 -23.49 26.71
C ARG A 196 42.15 -23.76 26.72
N LYS A 197 42.93 -23.03 25.91
CA LYS A 197 44.40 -23.12 25.90
C LYS A 197 45.03 -22.74 27.24
N LYS A 198 44.48 -21.72 27.92
CA LYS A 198 44.97 -21.30 29.23
C LYS A 198 44.74 -22.38 30.30
N ILE A 199 43.62 -23.09 30.25
CA ILE A 199 43.33 -24.23 31.15
C ILE A 199 44.28 -25.40 30.88
N GLU A 200 44.56 -25.74 29.62
CA GLU A 200 45.50 -26.82 29.25
C GLU A 200 46.93 -26.53 29.75
N CYS A 201 47.41 -25.28 29.64
CA CYS A 201 48.72 -24.90 30.18
C CYS A 201 48.79 -24.99 31.71
N LEU A 202 47.72 -24.62 32.43
CA LEU A 202 47.67 -24.72 33.89
C LEU A 202 47.69 -26.18 34.37
N VAL A 203 47.01 -27.08 33.66
CA VAL A 203 47.02 -28.51 33.95
C VAL A 203 48.40 -29.13 33.68
N GLN A 204 49.07 -28.72 32.61
CA GLN A 204 50.41 -29.23 32.26
C GLN A 204 51.51 -28.74 33.23
N SER A 205 51.40 -27.50 33.74
CA SER A 205 52.32 -26.98 34.78
C SER A 205 52.16 -27.66 36.14
N SER A 206 51.03 -28.34 36.40
CA SER A 206 50.82 -29.09 37.64
C SER A 206 51.40 -30.51 37.60
N SER A 207 51.85 -31.01 36.44
CA SER A 207 52.33 -32.38 36.27
C SER A 207 53.78 -32.49 35.78
N ALA A 208 54.49 -31.37 35.61
CA ALA A 208 55.86 -31.33 35.15
C ALA A 208 56.81 -30.77 36.21
N ASP A 209 56.94 -31.49 37.33
CA ASP A 209 58.05 -31.34 38.29
C ASP A 209 58.81 -32.68 38.36
N GLU A 210 59.35 -33.16 37.23
CA GLU A 210 60.45 -34.13 37.27
C GLU A 210 61.40 -33.97 36.07
N THR A 211 62.68 -33.86 36.44
CA THR A 211 63.91 -34.21 35.70
C THR A 211 64.48 -33.32 34.58
N ASN A 212 65.61 -32.70 34.98
CA ASN A 212 66.95 -32.78 34.38
C ASN A 212 67.33 -31.91 33.17
N ASN A 213 68.17 -30.92 33.47
CA ASN A 213 69.57 -30.77 33.01
C ASN A 213 69.88 -31.05 31.52
N VAL A 214 70.36 -30.03 30.80
CA VAL A 214 71.73 -29.95 30.22
C VAL A 214 71.86 -28.75 29.25
N SER A 215 72.81 -27.88 29.59
CA SER A 215 73.84 -27.21 28.77
C SER A 215 73.58 -26.73 27.34
N GLY A 216 73.92 -25.44 27.12
CA GLY A 216 74.59 -24.92 25.93
C GLY A 216 73.66 -24.46 24.79
N SER A 217 73.92 -23.39 24.04
CA SER A 217 75.02 -22.44 24.01
C SER A 217 74.66 -21.30 23.05
N LYS A 218 75.12 -20.08 23.38
CA LYS A 218 75.69 -19.04 22.49
C LYS A 218 74.87 -18.48 21.31
N THR A 219 74.43 -17.22 21.45
CA THR A 219 74.98 -15.98 20.79
C THR A 219 74.37 -15.74 19.40
N SER A 220 73.67 -14.63 19.12
CA SER A 220 74.24 -13.29 18.99
C SER A 220 73.13 -12.21 18.92
N LYS A 221 73.46 -11.03 19.44
CA LYS A 221 72.61 -9.84 19.57
C LYS A 221 72.69 -8.95 18.29
N PRO A 222 72.28 -7.66 18.32
CA PRO A 222 71.10 -7.11 17.66
C PRO A 222 71.50 -6.07 16.58
N LEU A 223 70.56 -5.32 15.99
CA LEU A 223 70.63 -3.86 15.78
C LEU A 223 69.50 -3.40 14.82
N THR A 224 68.54 -2.67 15.36
CA THR A 224 68.00 -1.46 14.68
C THR A 224 69.00 -0.29 14.91
N PRO A 225 68.93 0.94 14.33
CA PRO A 225 67.81 1.58 13.59
C PRO A 225 68.20 2.62 12.47
N LYS A 226 67.16 3.32 11.97
CA LYS A 226 67.07 4.76 11.53
C LYS A 226 67.29 5.21 10.07
N LYS A 227 66.18 5.75 9.53
CA LYS A 227 65.95 7.09 8.91
C LYS A 227 66.99 7.67 7.92
N LYS A 228 66.49 8.08 6.75
CA LYS A 228 66.29 9.51 6.43
C LYS A 228 65.12 9.67 5.46
#